data_AF-A0A1V2L3S6-F1
#
_entry.id   AF-A0A1V2L3S6-F1
#
_cell.length_a   1.000
_cell.length_b   1.000
_cell.length_c   1.000
_cell.angle_alpha   90.00
_cell.angle_beta   90.00
_cell.angle_gamma   90.00
#
_symmetry.space_group_name_H-M   'P 1'
#
loop_
_entity.id
_entity.type
_entity.pdbx_description
1 polymer ?
#
loop_
_entity_poly.entity_id
_entity_poly.type
_entity_poly.pdbx_seq_one_letter_code
_entity_poly.pdbx_strand_id
1 'polypeptide(L)'
;MFRQVTPAFTRYAGFTRLLSTETKEAIEKAVASAPVVLFMKGTPDQPMCGFSRATINLLGQVGVDPEKFAAYNVLEDQELRDGIKEFSEWPTIPQLYVDKEFVGGCDIVTSMAQTGELTELLEEKDVLVPEDE
;
A
#
# COMPACT_ATOMS: atom_id res chain seq x y z
N MET A 1 16.70 -25.56 12.01
CA MET A 1 17.28 -25.35 10.66
C MET A 1 16.20 -24.67 9.82
N PHE A 2 15.95 -23.38 10.07
CA PHE A 2 14.94 -22.61 9.35
C PHE A 2 15.57 -22.05 8.09
N ARG A 3 15.08 -22.52 6.94
CA ARG A 3 15.53 -22.09 5.62
C ARG A 3 14.79 -20.80 5.31
N GLN A 4 15.49 -19.68 5.44
CA GLN A 4 15.03 -18.38 4.95
C GLN A 4 14.72 -18.53 3.46
N VAL A 5 13.45 -18.38 3.09
CA VAL A 5 13.04 -18.24 1.70
C VAL A 5 12.88 -16.75 1.48
N THR A 6 13.98 -16.08 1.13
CA THR A 6 13.90 -14.73 0.55
C THR A 6 13.25 -14.87 -0.82
N PRO A 7 12.14 -14.15 -1.11
CA PRO A 7 11.65 -14.10 -2.47
C PRO A 7 12.71 -13.39 -3.32
N ALA A 8 13.13 -14.04 -4.40
CA ALA A 8 14.03 -13.45 -5.36
C ALA A 8 13.30 -12.26 -6.02
N PHE A 9 13.58 -11.06 -5.54
CA PHE A 9 13.20 -9.82 -6.21
C PHE A 9 13.97 -9.76 -7.54
N THR A 10 13.33 -10.21 -8.61
CA THR A 10 13.78 -9.94 -9.98
C THR A 10 13.80 -8.42 -10.15
N ARG A 11 15.00 -7.83 -10.22
CA ARG A 11 15.20 -6.43 -10.61
C ARG A 11 14.53 -6.23 -11.97
N TYR A 12 13.38 -5.55 -11.97
CA TYR A 12 12.69 -5.19 -13.19
C TYR A 12 13.56 -4.15 -13.92
N ALA A 13 14.18 -4.57 -15.01
CA ALA A 13 14.95 -3.68 -15.88
C ALA A 13 13.97 -2.83 -16.71
N GLY A 14 13.49 -1.73 -16.14
CA GLY A 14 12.63 -0.80 -16.86
C GLY A 14 12.28 0.39 -15.98
N PHE A 15 12.78 1.56 -16.38
CA PHE A 15 12.62 2.86 -15.73
C PHE A 15 13.31 2.97 -14.37
N THR A 16 14.49 3.59 -14.36
CA THR A 16 14.94 4.38 -13.21
C THR A 16 14.91 5.82 -13.70
N ARG A 17 13.73 6.45 -13.68
CA ARG A 17 13.71 7.91 -13.71
C ARG A 17 14.18 8.36 -12.33
N LEU A 18 15.16 9.25 -12.28
CA LEU A 18 15.59 9.87 -11.03
C LEU A 18 14.35 10.52 -10.38
N LEU A 19 13.92 9.97 -9.24
CA LEU A 19 12.86 10.54 -8.43
C LEU A 19 13.31 11.94 -7.98
N SER A 20 12.52 12.97 -8.32
CA SER A 20 12.86 14.34 -7.91
C SER A 20 12.82 14.44 -6.38
N THR A 21 13.62 15.34 -5.80
CA THR A 21 13.60 15.58 -4.35
C THR A 21 12.20 15.99 -3.88
N GLU A 22 11.51 16.84 -4.65
CA GLU A 22 10.16 17.33 -4.32
C GLU A 22 9.14 16.19 -4.32
N THR A 23 9.15 15.33 -5.35
CA THR A 23 8.25 14.16 -5.44
C THR A 23 8.54 13.17 -4.33
N LYS A 24 9.83 12.94 -4.00
CA LYS A 24 10.23 12.07 -2.90
C LYS A 24 9.68 12.58 -1.56
N GLU A 25 9.88 13.86 -1.26
CA GLU A 25 9.37 14.48 -0.03
C GLU A 25 7.84 14.46 0.05
N ALA A 26 7.15 14.64 -1.08
CA ALA A 26 5.69 14.55 -1.15
C ALA A 26 5.21 13.13 -0.82
N ILE A 27 5.87 12.10 -1.36
CA ILE A 27 5.57 10.69 -1.06
C ILE A 27 5.87 10.37 0.41
N GLU A 28 7.02 10.82 0.93
CA GLU A 28 7.39 10.63 2.34
C GLU A 28 6.35 11.24 3.30
N LYS A 29 5.84 12.44 2.96
CA LYS A 29 4.74 13.07 3.70
C LYS A 29 3.44 12.27 3.57
N ALA A 30 3.12 11.78 2.37
CA ALA A 30 1.92 11.01 2.13
C ALA A 30 1.91 9.69 2.92
N VAL A 31 3.00 8.92 2.91
CA VAL A 31 3.10 7.67 3.70
C VAL A 31 3.13 7.91 5.21
N ALA A 32 3.48 9.13 5.64
CA ALA A 32 3.46 9.54 7.04
C ALA A 32 2.12 10.17 7.49
N SER A 33 1.16 10.36 6.57
CA SER A 33 -0.09 11.07 6.85
C SER A 33 -1.08 10.28 7.70
N ALA A 34 -1.01 8.96 7.65
CA ALA A 34 -1.81 8.03 8.42
C ALA A 34 -1.02 6.73 8.68
N PRO A 35 -1.36 5.94 9.71
CA PRO A 35 -0.77 4.63 9.93
C PRO A 35 -0.93 3.68 8.74
N VAL A 36 -2.09 3.67 8.08
CA VAL A 36 -2.36 2.87 6.89
C VAL A 36 -2.57 3.80 5.69
N VAL A 37 -1.74 3.66 4.66
CA VAL A 37 -1.81 4.49 3.46
C VAL A 37 -1.92 3.63 2.21
N LEU A 38 -2.88 3.95 1.34
CA LEU A 38 -3.10 3.24 0.08
C LEU A 38 -2.97 4.19 -1.12
N PHE A 39 -1.99 3.95 -1.98
CA PHE A 39 -1.94 4.56 -3.30
C PHE A 39 -2.79 3.73 -4.26
N MET A 40 -3.84 4.30 -4.82
CA MET A 40 -4.82 3.58 -5.65
C MET A 40 -5.27 4.37 -6.88
N LYS A 41 -5.93 3.69 -7.81
CA LYS A 41 -6.56 4.30 -8.98
C LYS A 41 -8.03 4.63 -8.66
N GLY A 42 -8.37 5.91 -8.61
CA GLY A 42 -9.64 6.40 -8.08
C GLY A 42 -9.57 6.64 -6.57
N THR A 43 -10.74 6.70 -5.93
CA THR A 43 -10.87 6.90 -4.48
C THR A 43 -11.50 5.66 -3.83
N PRO A 44 -11.51 5.54 -2.49
CA PRO A 44 -12.22 4.46 -1.80
C PRO A 44 -13.69 4.34 -2.22
N ASP A 45 -14.40 5.48 -2.33
CA ASP A 45 -15.80 5.53 -2.76
C ASP A 45 -16.00 5.26 -4.25
N GLN A 46 -15.00 5.62 -5.08
CA GLN A 46 -15.05 5.51 -6.54
C GLN A 46 -13.77 4.86 -7.10
N PRO A 47 -13.57 3.55 -6.87
CA PRO A 47 -12.39 2.87 -7.37
C PRO A 47 -12.46 2.68 -8.89
N MET A 48 -11.42 3.11 -9.59
CA MET A 48 -11.36 3.11 -11.07
C MET A 48 -10.55 1.95 -11.66
N CYS A 49 -10.15 0.98 -10.84
CA CYS A 49 -9.43 -0.21 -11.26
C CYS A 49 -9.84 -1.43 -10.42
N GLY A 50 -9.98 -2.60 -11.05
CA GLY A 50 -10.37 -3.84 -10.36
C GLY A 50 -9.47 -4.22 -9.19
N PHE A 51 -8.14 -4.05 -9.33
CA PHE A 51 -7.18 -4.29 -8.25
C PHE A 51 -7.31 -3.27 -7.12
N SER A 52 -7.50 -1.98 -7.44
CA SER A 52 -7.75 -0.96 -6.42
C SER A 52 -9.03 -1.21 -5.65
N ARG A 53 -10.10 -1.65 -6.33
CA ARG A 53 -11.36 -2.06 -5.69
C ARG A 53 -11.17 -3.29 -4.80
N ALA A 54 -10.40 -4.28 -5.26
CA ALA A 54 -10.14 -5.49 -4.47
C ALA A 54 -9.38 -5.15 -3.18
N THR A 55 -8.32 -4.34 -3.27
CA THR A 55 -7.53 -3.96 -2.09
C THR A 55 -8.33 -3.14 -1.09
N ILE A 56 -9.10 -2.13 -1.52
CA ILE A 56 -9.90 -1.32 -0.57
C ILE A 56 -10.99 -2.16 0.11
N ASN A 57 -11.67 -3.04 -0.63
CA ASN A 57 -12.67 -3.95 -0.05
C ASN A 57 -12.04 -4.89 0.98
N LEU A 58 -10.84 -5.38 0.71
CA LEU A 58 -10.12 -6.28 1.59
C LEU A 58 -9.70 -5.59 2.88
N LEU A 59 -9.18 -4.36 2.82
CA LEU A 59 -8.88 -3.57 4.02
C LEU A 59 -10.13 -3.30 4.86
N GLY A 60 -11.26 -3.02 4.21
CA GLY A 60 -12.56 -2.89 4.90
C GLY A 60 -13.04 -4.20 5.55
N GLN A 61 -12.79 -5.35 4.92
CA GLN A 61 -13.14 -6.66 5.49
C GLN A 61 -12.27 -7.04 6.70
N VAL A 62 -11.00 -6.65 6.69
CA VAL A 62 -10.08 -6.85 7.82
C VAL A 62 -10.37 -5.86 8.96
N GLY A 63 -11.14 -4.81 8.70
CA GLY A 63 -11.59 -3.87 9.72
C GLY A 63 -10.59 -2.75 10.00
N VAL A 64 -9.83 -2.31 9.00
CA VAL A 64 -8.97 -1.13 9.14
C VAL A 64 -9.79 0.08 9.57
N ASP A 65 -9.34 0.75 10.63
CA ASP A 65 -9.98 1.93 11.17
C ASP A 65 -9.93 3.10 10.15
N PRO A 66 -11.10 3.65 9.73
CA PRO A 66 -11.16 4.79 8.82
C PRO A 66 -10.41 6.03 9.33
N GLU A 67 -10.28 6.24 10.65
CA GLU A 67 -9.53 7.37 11.21
C GLU A 67 -8.01 7.20 11.09
N LYS A 68 -7.55 5.95 10.95
CA LYS A 68 -6.13 5.59 10.79
C LYS A 68 -5.76 5.26 9.34
N PHE A 69 -6.66 5.53 8.40
CA PHE A 69 -6.52 5.23 6.98
C PHE A 69 -6.50 6.48 6.10
N ALA A 70 -5.60 6.51 5.12
CA ALA A 70 -5.61 7.49 4.04
C ALA A 70 -5.44 6.82 2.67
N ALA A 71 -6.12 7.36 1.66
CA ALA A 71 -5.98 6.91 0.27
C ALA A 71 -5.59 8.08 -0.64
N TYR A 72 -4.68 7.81 -1.58
CA TYR A 72 -4.20 8.78 -2.55
C TYR A 72 -4.52 8.30 -3.97
N ASN A 73 -5.24 9.14 -4.73
CA ASN A 73 -5.64 8.85 -6.11
C ASN A 73 -4.51 9.20 -7.08
N VAL A 74 -3.79 8.19 -7.57
CA VAL A 74 -2.67 8.38 -8.51
C VAL A 74 -3.12 8.72 -9.94
N LEU A 75 -4.42 8.76 -10.23
CA LEU A 75 -4.91 9.15 -11.56
C LEU A 75 -4.95 10.67 -11.74
N GLU A 76 -4.97 11.43 -10.65
CA GLU A 76 -5.01 12.90 -10.66
C GLU A 76 -3.61 13.52 -10.74
N ASP A 77 -2.57 12.76 -10.39
CA ASP A 77 -1.18 13.21 -10.39
C ASP A 77 -0.27 12.14 -11.02
N GLN A 78 0.24 12.45 -12.22
CA GLN A 78 1.12 11.56 -12.97
C GLN A 78 2.53 11.48 -12.36
N GLU A 79 3.01 12.54 -11.71
CA GLU A 79 4.29 12.54 -11.01
C GLU A 79 4.21 11.66 -9.76
N LEU A 80 3.12 11.75 -9.00
CA LEU A 80 2.87 10.84 -7.89
C LEU A 80 2.80 9.39 -8.36
N ARG A 81 2.08 9.14 -9.47
CA ARG A 81 1.90 7.79 -10.03
C ARG A 81 3.20 7.11 -10.43
N ASP A 82 4.09 7.83 -11.09
CA ASP A 82 5.38 7.28 -11.50
C ASP A 82 6.37 7.30 -10.33
N GLY A 83 6.33 8.36 -9.52
CA GLY A 83 7.19 8.52 -8.35
C GLY A 83 7.00 7.44 -7.30
N ILE A 84 5.75 7.04 -7.01
CA ILE A 84 5.50 5.99 -6.02
C ILE A 84 6.04 4.63 -6.47
N LYS A 85 6.00 4.31 -7.78
CA LYS A 85 6.58 3.07 -8.30
C LYS A 85 8.10 3.02 -8.12
N GLU A 86 8.76 4.15 -8.37
CA GLU A 86 10.20 4.29 -8.21
C GLU A 86 10.57 4.28 -6.71
N PHE A 87 9.79 4.96 -5.86
CA PHE A 87 10.01 5.03 -4.42
C PHE A 87 9.91 3.66 -3.73
N SER A 88 8.92 2.84 -4.10
CA SER A 88 8.73 1.48 -3.55
C SER A 88 9.53 0.41 -4.27
N GLU A 89 10.24 0.76 -5.34
CA GLU A 89 10.80 -0.18 -6.31
C GLU A 89 9.76 -1.22 -6.81
N TRP A 90 8.50 -0.79 -6.97
CA TRP A 90 7.36 -1.65 -7.27
C TRP A 90 6.54 -1.15 -8.47
N PRO A 91 6.35 -1.95 -9.54
CA PRO A 91 5.85 -1.44 -10.82
C PRO A 91 4.32 -1.25 -10.89
N THR A 92 3.54 -1.80 -9.94
CA THR A 92 2.07 -1.85 -10.03
C THR A 92 1.37 -0.99 -8.98
N ILE A 93 0.11 -0.67 -9.24
CA ILE A 93 -0.83 0.04 -8.35
C ILE A 93 -2.09 -0.84 -8.25
N PRO A 94 -2.71 -1.02 -7.07
CA PRO A 94 -2.48 -0.29 -5.81
C PRO A 94 -1.23 -0.71 -5.04
N GLN A 95 -0.77 0.15 -4.13
CA GLN A 95 0.34 -0.09 -3.21
C GLN A 95 -0.04 0.28 -1.77
N LEU A 96 0.13 -0.66 -0.85
CA LEU A 96 -0.19 -0.51 0.57
C LEU A 96 1.06 -0.18 1.37
N TYR A 97 0.92 0.80 2.25
CA TYR A 97 1.89 1.19 3.26
C TYR A 97 1.27 1.07 4.65
N VAL A 98 2.06 0.57 5.60
CA VAL A 98 1.71 0.53 7.02
C VAL A 98 2.89 1.09 7.81
N ASP A 99 2.69 2.10 8.64
CA ASP A 99 3.74 2.79 9.40
C ASP A 99 4.93 3.25 8.53
N LYS A 100 4.64 3.79 7.35
CA LYS A 100 5.63 4.24 6.35
C LYS A 100 6.43 3.12 5.69
N GLU A 101 6.18 1.86 6.03
CA GLU A 101 6.82 0.71 5.41
C GLU A 101 5.96 0.17 4.27
N PHE A 102 6.61 -0.17 3.16
CA PHE A 102 5.93 -0.76 2.00
C PHE A 102 5.56 -2.21 2.29
N VAL A 103 4.26 -2.52 2.27
CA VAL A 103 3.75 -3.87 2.51
C VAL A 103 3.68 -4.66 1.19
N GLY A 104 3.11 -4.06 0.15
CA GLY A 104 2.99 -4.74 -1.14
C GLY A 104 1.94 -4.17 -2.08
N GLY A 105 1.87 -4.74 -3.28
CA GLY A 105 0.77 -4.54 -4.20
C GLY A 105 -0.44 -5.45 -3.93
N CYS A 106 -1.49 -5.33 -4.75
CA CYS A 106 -2.75 -6.07 -4.58
C CYS A 106 -2.59 -7.58 -4.32
N ASP A 107 -1.74 -8.27 -5.09
CA ASP A 107 -1.59 -9.73 -4.98
C ASP A 107 -0.95 -10.16 -3.65
N ILE A 108 0.06 -9.41 -3.19
CA ILE A 108 0.74 -9.65 -1.91
C ILE A 108 -0.24 -9.40 -0.76
N VAL A 109 -0.92 -8.26 -0.77
CA VAL A 109 -1.90 -7.90 0.26
C VAL A 109 -3.03 -8.93 0.33
N THR A 110 -3.48 -9.42 -0.83
CA THR A 110 -4.49 -10.48 -0.90
C THR A 110 -3.96 -11.80 -0.32
N SER A 111 -2.72 -12.17 -0.63
CA SER A 111 -2.08 -13.37 -0.07
C SER A 111 -1.93 -13.28 1.45
N MET A 112 -1.46 -12.15 1.97
CA MET A 112 -1.30 -11.94 3.41
C MET A 112 -2.64 -11.98 4.15
N ALA A 113 -3.71 -11.47 3.54
CA ALA A 113 -5.05 -11.58 4.12
C ALA A 113 -5.55 -13.02 4.15
N GLN A 114 -5.24 -13.82 3.13
CA GLN A 114 -5.63 -15.24 3.08
C GLN A 114 -4.87 -16.09 4.10
N THR A 115 -3.62 -15.73 4.41
CA THR A 115 -2.81 -16.44 5.42
C THR A 115 -3.02 -15.93 6.84
N GLY A 116 -3.70 -14.79 7.02
CA GLY A 116 -3.90 -14.12 8.31
C GLY A 116 -2.78 -13.14 8.68
N GLU A 117 -1.64 -13.18 7.98
CA GLU A 117 -0.48 -12.30 8.21
C GLU A 117 -0.82 -10.81 8.12
N LEU A 118 -1.79 -10.44 7.27
CA LEU A 118 -2.22 -9.03 7.17
C LEU A 118 -2.96 -8.59 8.43
N THR A 119 -3.84 -9.43 8.97
CA THR A 119 -4.58 -9.11 10.19
C THR A 119 -3.63 -8.99 11.38
N GLU A 120 -2.72 -9.95 11.55
CA GLU A 120 -1.70 -9.92 12.61
C GLU A 120 -0.85 -8.63 12.53
N LEU A 121 -0.42 -8.24 11.34
CA LEU A 121 0.32 -6.99 11.12
C LEU A 121 -0.51 -5.76 11.57
N LEU A 122 -1.78 -5.68 11.16
CA LEU A 122 -2.62 -4.52 11.45
C LEU A 122 -3.05 -4.45 12.93
N GLU A 123 -3.21 -5.60 13.60
CA GLU A 123 -3.40 -5.68 15.05
C GLU A 123 -2.16 -5.22 15.81
N GLU A 124 -0.97 -5.69 15.42
CA GLU A 124 0.30 -5.28 16.04
C GLU A 124 0.50 -3.75 15.96
N LYS A 125 0.05 -3.15 14.84
CA LYS A 125 0.13 -1.71 14.64
C LYS A 125 -0.99 -0.90 15.28
N ASP A 126 -1.96 -1.55 15.93
CA ASP A 126 -3.14 -0.91 16.49
C ASP A 126 -3.86 -0.04 15.45
N VAL A 127 -4.19 -0.61 14.28
CA VAL A 127 -4.87 0.13 13.19
C VAL A 127 -6.22 -0.46 12.77
N LEU A 128 -6.71 -1.44 13.52
CA LEU A 128 -8.04 -1.98 13.34
C LEU A 128 -9.05 -1.23 14.23
N VAL A 129 -10.31 -1.26 13.83
CA VAL A 129 -11.40 -0.78 14.69
C VAL A 129 -11.39 -1.58 16.00
N PRO A 130 -11.56 -0.93 17.16
CA PRO A 130 -11.70 -1.65 18.42
C PRO A 130 -12.91 -2.58 18.35
N GLU A 131 -12.78 -3.80 18.89
CA GLU A 131 -13.93 -4.66 19.13
C GLU A 131 -14.81 -3.96 20.18
N ASP A 132 -15.91 -3.34 19.75
CA ASP A 132 -16.93 -2.83 20.66
C ASP A 132 -17.50 -4.03 21.46
N GLU A 133 -17.31 -4.02 22.79
CA GLU A 133 -18.01 -4.93 23.73
C GLU A 133 -19.52 -4.68 23.75
#